data_AF-A0A8V0Y087-F1
#
_entry.id   AF-A0A8V0Y087-F1
#
_cell.length_a   1.000
_cell.length_b   1.000
_cell.length_c   1.000
_cell.angle_alpha   90.00
_cell.angle_beta   90.00
_cell.angle_gamma   90.00
#
_symmetry.space_group_name_H-M   'P 1'
#
loop_
_entity.id
_entity.type
_entity.pdbx_description
1 polymer ?
#
loop_
_entity_poly.entity_id
_entity_poly.type
_entity_poly.pdbx_seq_one_letter_code
_entity_poly.pdbx_strand_id
1 'polypeptide(L)'
;MKASLLALLALVLCAYQAKALYCYTCEWEQSNWSCLKAKKCADKDKYCVTNVASVGIGSLSFWKRITKKCSRTCPYHNFSLGLATYTSFCCQTFLCNLHACPGPRLARP
;
A
#
# COMPACT_ATOMS: atom_id res chain seq x y z
N MET A 1 -10.62 -19.99 37.50
CA MET A 1 -10.83 -20.42 36.09
C MET A 1 -11.30 -19.26 35.20
N LYS A 2 -12.43 -18.61 35.48
CA LYS A 2 -12.98 -17.52 34.64
C LYS A 2 -12.11 -16.26 34.57
N ALA A 3 -11.48 -15.86 35.67
CA ALA A 3 -10.62 -14.68 35.73
C ALA A 3 -9.33 -14.82 34.89
N SER A 4 -8.75 -16.03 34.85
CA SER A 4 -7.57 -16.31 34.02
C SER A 4 -7.92 -16.29 32.53
N LEU A 5 -9.10 -16.81 32.18
CA LEU A 5 -9.60 -16.75 30.80
C LEU A 5 -9.81 -15.31 30.32
N LEU A 6 -10.38 -14.46 31.16
CA LEU A 6 -10.59 -13.03 30.87
C LEU A 6 -9.26 -12.27 30.76
N ALA A 7 -8.28 -12.59 31.60
CA ALA A 7 -6.94 -12.01 31.53
C ALA A 7 -6.20 -12.42 30.24
N LEU A 8 -6.30 -13.69 29.83
CA LEU A 8 -5.76 -14.16 28.54
C LEU A 8 -6.46 -13.48 27.37
N LEU A 9 -7.78 -13.33 27.40
CA LEU A 9 -8.55 -12.66 26.34
C LEU A 9 -8.12 -11.19 26.19
N ALA A 10 -7.95 -10.48 27.32
CA ALA A 10 -7.47 -9.11 27.34
C ALA A 10 -6.03 -9.00 26.81
N LEU A 11 -5.14 -9.94 27.14
CA LEU A 11 -3.78 -9.98 26.62
C LEU A 11 -3.74 -10.23 25.10
N VAL A 12 -4.58 -11.13 24.58
CA VAL A 12 -4.68 -11.42 23.14
C VAL A 12 -5.26 -10.23 22.38
N LEU A 13 -6.26 -9.54 22.95
CA LEU A 13 -6.81 -8.29 22.40
C LEU A 13 -5.77 -7.16 22.42
N CYS A 14 -4.94 -7.08 23.47
CA CYS A 14 -3.82 -6.13 23.54
C CYS A 14 -2.66 -6.48 22.60
N ALA A 15 -2.38 -7.75 22.35
CA ALA A 15 -1.37 -8.17 21.37
C ALA A 15 -1.83 -7.94 19.92
N TYR A 16 -3.15 -7.90 19.69
CA TYR A 16 -3.75 -7.40 18.45
C TYR A 16 -3.79 -5.87 18.37
N GLN A 17 -3.21 -5.13 19.33
CA GLN A 17 -3.01 -3.69 19.14
C GLN A 17 -2.20 -3.48 17.88
N ALA A 18 -2.87 -2.85 16.92
CA ALA A 18 -2.43 -2.60 15.57
C ALA A 18 -0.97 -2.18 15.56
N LYS A 19 -0.09 -3.03 15.01
CA LYS A 19 1.24 -2.59 14.64
C LYS A 19 1.06 -1.33 13.80
N ALA A 20 1.58 -0.21 14.28
CA ALA A 20 1.51 1.05 13.57
C ALA A 20 2.13 0.85 12.19
N LEU A 21 1.30 0.94 11.14
CA LEU A 21 1.75 0.78 9.78
C LEU A 21 2.51 2.04 9.36
N TYR A 22 3.68 1.86 8.78
CA TYR A 22 4.42 2.94 8.13
C TYR A 22 4.49 2.63 6.65
N CYS A 23 4.25 3.66 5.83
CA CYS A 23 4.33 3.56 4.37
C CYS A 23 5.16 4.72 3.83
N TYR A 24 5.74 4.52 2.65
CA TYR A 24 6.18 5.64 1.85
C TYR A 24 4.98 6.39 1.29
N THR A 25 5.09 7.71 1.22
CA THR A 25 4.06 8.61 0.71
C THR A 25 4.67 9.59 -0.26
N CYS A 26 3.95 9.91 -1.33
CA CYS A 26 4.32 10.95 -2.29
C CYS A 26 3.12 11.22 -3.18
N GLU A 27 3.16 12.33 -3.90
CA GLU A 27 2.11 12.74 -4.82
C GLU A 27 2.74 13.15 -6.14
N TRP A 28 2.28 12.54 -7.24
CA TRP A 28 2.66 12.92 -8.61
C TRP A 28 4.16 12.92 -8.96
N GLU A 29 4.95 12.02 -8.36
CA GLU A 29 6.39 11.92 -8.61
C GLU A 29 6.76 11.12 -9.86
N GLN A 30 7.83 11.50 -10.56
CA GLN A 30 8.28 10.79 -11.77
C GLN A 30 9.15 9.56 -11.46
N SER A 31 9.88 9.62 -10.34
CA SER A 31 10.82 8.59 -9.94
C SER A 31 10.42 7.98 -8.60
N ASN A 32 10.77 6.70 -8.42
CA ASN A 32 10.53 6.03 -7.16
C ASN A 32 11.42 6.59 -6.04
N TRP A 33 12.61 7.09 -6.39
CA TRP A 33 13.59 7.64 -5.45
C TRP A 33 13.10 8.95 -4.81
N SER A 34 12.46 9.81 -5.61
CA SER A 34 11.76 11.01 -5.14
C SER A 34 10.52 10.69 -4.29
N CYS A 35 10.04 9.44 -4.33
CA CYS A 35 8.80 8.99 -3.70
C CYS A 35 9.04 8.12 -2.44
N LEU A 36 10.00 8.50 -1.60
CA LEU A 36 10.45 7.75 -0.42
C LEU A 36 10.20 8.46 0.92
N LYS A 37 9.18 9.33 1.01
CA LYS A 37 8.84 9.97 2.30
C LYS A 37 8.07 9.01 3.20
N ALA A 38 8.75 8.42 4.18
CA ALA A 38 8.15 7.55 5.18
C ALA A 38 7.18 8.32 6.09
N LYS A 39 5.99 7.77 6.34
CA LYS A 39 4.96 8.36 7.20
C LYS A 39 4.26 7.27 8.00
N LYS A 40 3.97 7.55 9.27
CA LYS A 40 3.06 6.73 10.09
C LYS A 40 1.64 6.87 9.55
N CYS A 41 1.00 5.75 9.25
CA CYS A 41 -0.39 5.72 8.82
C CYS A 41 -1.34 5.88 10.02
N ALA A 42 -2.59 6.29 9.75
CA ALA A 42 -3.62 6.32 10.78
C ALA A 42 -3.95 4.88 11.24
N ASP A 43 -4.42 4.69 12.47
CA ASP A 43 -4.72 3.35 13.00
C ASP A 43 -5.79 2.59 12.20
N LYS A 44 -6.62 3.34 11.46
CA LYS A 44 -7.65 2.79 10.57
C LYS A 44 -7.10 2.37 9.21
N ASP A 45 -5.93 2.86 8.81
CA ASP A 45 -5.30 2.57 7.53
C ASP A 45 -4.51 1.27 7.62
N LYS A 46 -4.92 0.28 6.83
CA LYS A 46 -4.35 -1.08 6.86
C LYS A 46 -3.49 -1.41 5.64
N TYR A 47 -3.38 -0.48 4.69
CA TYR A 47 -2.70 -0.69 3.41
C TYR A 47 -1.80 0.49 3.05
N CYS A 48 -0.59 0.16 2.59
CA CYS A 48 0.22 1.04 1.75
C CYS A 48 -0.24 0.87 0.30
N VAL A 49 -0.74 1.93 -0.31
CA VAL A 49 -1.21 1.93 -1.70
C VAL A 49 -0.20 2.66 -2.57
N THR A 50 0.16 2.06 -3.71
CA THR A 50 0.98 2.67 -4.75
C THR A 50 0.20 2.70 -6.05
N ASN A 51 -0.05 3.90 -6.56
CA ASN A 51 -0.64 4.11 -7.86
C ASN A 51 0.45 4.50 -8.84
N VAL A 52 0.43 3.88 -10.02
CA VAL A 52 1.33 4.19 -11.13
C VAL A 52 0.46 4.52 -12.33
N ALA A 53 0.52 5.77 -12.77
CA ALA A 53 -0.02 6.20 -14.05
C ALA A 53 1.13 6.25 -15.04
N SER A 54 1.01 5.61 -16.19
CA SER A 54 2.02 5.63 -17.23
C SER A 54 1.40 5.80 -18.60
N VAL A 55 2.07 6.51 -19.51
CA VAL A 55 1.70 6.56 -20.92
C VAL A 55 2.83 5.95 -21.74
N GLY A 56 2.50 5.01 -22.62
CA GLY A 56 3.49 4.25 -23.36
C GLY A 56 2.94 3.50 -24.57
N ILE A 57 3.83 3.11 -25.47
CA ILE A 57 3.53 2.25 -26.63
C ILE A 57 4.45 1.03 -26.51
N GLY A 58 3.87 -0.16 -26.41
CA GLY A 58 4.64 -1.39 -26.22
C GLY A 58 5.49 -1.33 -24.94
N SER A 59 6.82 -1.49 -25.08
CA SER A 59 7.79 -1.40 -23.98
C SER A 59 8.30 0.02 -23.70
N LEU A 60 7.97 1.00 -24.55
CA LEU A 60 8.37 2.41 -24.37
C LEU A 60 7.40 3.12 -23.43
N SER A 61 7.90 3.57 -22.28
CA SER A 61 7.17 4.47 -21.38
C SER A 61 7.63 5.91 -21.61
N PHE A 62 6.74 6.74 -22.13
CA PHE A 62 7.01 8.17 -22.34
C PHE A 62 6.82 8.96 -21.05
N TRP A 63 5.78 8.65 -20.30
CA TRP A 63 5.43 9.33 -19.06
C TRP A 63 5.12 8.31 -17.97
N LYS A 64 5.57 8.61 -16.74
CA LYS A 64 5.25 7.82 -15.55
C LYS A 64 5.08 8.74 -14.36
N ARG A 65 4.02 8.52 -13.60
CA ARG A 65 3.69 9.24 -12.37
C ARG A 65 3.33 8.25 -11.28
N ILE A 66 3.93 8.43 -10.12
CA ILE A 66 3.82 7.54 -8.98
C ILE A 66 3.20 8.33 -7.84
N THR A 67 2.21 7.74 -7.19
CA THR A 67 1.59 8.28 -5.97
C THR A 67 1.55 7.16 -4.94
N LYS A 68 2.10 7.41 -3.74
CA LYS A 68 2.06 6.46 -2.63
C LYS A 68 1.28 7.07 -1.46
N LYS A 69 0.42 6.27 -0.83
CA LYS A 69 -0.43 6.75 0.28
C LYS A 69 -0.78 5.63 1.26
N CYS A 70 -1.15 6.02 2.48
CA CYS A 70 -1.85 5.14 3.41
C CYS A 70 -3.34 5.08 3.03
N SER A 71 -3.98 3.93 3.21
CA SER A 71 -5.41 3.77 2.97
C SER A 71 -6.03 2.69 3.86
N ARG A 72 -7.31 2.86 4.19
CA ARG A 72 -8.12 1.86 4.90
C ARG A 72 -8.48 0.66 4.01
N THR A 73 -8.65 0.91 2.73
CA THR A 73 -9.00 -0.09 1.72
C THR A 73 -7.93 -0.15 0.65
N CYS A 74 -7.85 -1.28 -0.06
CA CYS A 74 -7.03 -1.42 -1.26
C CYS A 74 -7.90 -1.19 -2.51
N PRO A 75 -7.91 0.01 -3.10
CA PRO A 75 -8.63 0.24 -4.35
C PRO A 75 -7.90 -0.42 -5.51
N TYR A 76 -8.52 -1.43 -6.13
CA TYR A 76 -7.99 -2.07 -7.32
C TYR A 76 -8.52 -1.36 -8.57
N HIS A 77 -7.74 -0.41 -9.07
CA HIS A 77 -7.99 0.27 -10.34
C HIS A 77 -6.82 -0.06 -11.26
N ASN A 78 -6.95 -1.16 -11.99
CA ASN A 78 -6.02 -1.53 -13.04
C ASN A 78 -6.77 -1.42 -14.35
N PHE A 79 -6.54 -0.34 -15.09
CA PHE A 79 -7.19 -0.09 -16.37
C PHE A 79 -6.20 0.50 -17.37
N SER A 80 -6.43 0.21 -18.64
CA SER A 80 -5.69 0.76 -19.76
C SER A 80 -6.66 1.49 -20.68
N LEU A 81 -6.38 2.75 -20.97
CA LEU A 81 -7.12 3.62 -21.88
C LEU A 81 -6.18 4.00 -23.03
N GLY A 82 -6.19 3.18 -24.07
CA GLY A 82 -5.31 3.33 -25.23
C GLY A 82 -3.83 3.18 -24.83
N LEU A 83 -3.10 4.29 -24.83
CA LEU A 83 -1.68 4.34 -24.47
C LEU A 83 -1.45 4.62 -22.97
N ALA A 84 -2.51 4.97 -22.23
CA ALA A 84 -2.41 5.31 -20.81
C ALA A 84 -2.82 4.12 -19.94
N THR A 85 -1.94 3.72 -19.04
CA THR A 85 -2.19 2.67 -18.05
C THR A 85 -2.22 3.28 -16.65
N TYR A 86 -3.20 2.88 -15.86
CA TYR A 86 -3.26 3.19 -14.43
C TYR A 86 -3.29 1.89 -13.65
N THR A 87 -2.32 1.74 -12.74
CA THR A 87 -2.09 0.50 -12.01
C THR A 87 -2.03 0.79 -10.51
N SER A 88 -2.77 0.04 -9.70
CA SER A 88 -2.79 0.18 -8.24
C SER A 88 -2.28 -1.09 -7.56
N PHE A 89 -1.35 -0.91 -6.63
CA PHE A 89 -0.72 -1.96 -5.84
C PHE A 89 -0.91 -1.70 -4.34
N CYS A 90 -1.09 -2.77 -3.56
CA CYS A 90 -1.28 -2.67 -2.12
C CYS A 90 -0.43 -3.68 -1.35
N CYS A 91 0.01 -3.30 -0.16
CA CYS A 91 0.70 -4.16 0.79
C CYS A 91 0.42 -3.70 2.23
N GLN A 92 0.71 -4.54 3.23
CA GLN A 92 0.29 -4.30 4.63
C GLN A 92 1.43 -4.37 5.65
N THR A 93 2.68 -4.45 5.19
CA THR A 93 3.87 -4.55 6.04
C THR A 93 4.62 -3.22 6.13
N PHE A 94 5.49 -3.08 7.13
CA PHE A 94 6.26 -1.86 7.36
C PHE A 94 7.09 -1.47 6.13
N LEU A 95 6.87 -0.26 5.60
CA LEU A 95 7.55 0.32 4.44
C LEU A 95 7.58 -0.59 3.19
N CYS A 96 6.55 -1.42 3.03
CA CYS A 96 6.48 -2.44 1.99
C CYS A 96 6.38 -1.86 0.57
N ASN A 97 5.91 -0.63 0.44
CA ASN A 97 5.78 0.07 -0.83
C ASN A 97 7.08 0.80 -1.23
N LEU A 98 8.25 0.25 -0.91
CA LEU A 98 9.55 0.80 -1.30
C LEU A 98 9.67 0.85 -2.82
N HIS A 99 9.44 -0.27 -3.50
CA HIS A 99 9.35 -0.32 -4.96
C HIS A 99 7.94 0.06 -5.42
N ALA A 100 7.75 0.36 -6.71
CA ALA A 100 6.42 0.31 -7.32
C ALA A 100 5.97 -1.16 -7.31
N CYS A 101 5.59 -1.66 -6.15
CA CYS A 101 5.73 -3.06 -5.80
C CYS A 101 4.74 -3.92 -6.57
N PRO A 102 5.18 -4.87 -7.43
CA PRO A 102 4.47 -6.12 -7.59
C PRO A 102 4.89 -7.00 -6.41
N GLY A 103 4.29 -6.77 -5.22
CA GLY A 103 4.27 -7.80 -4.17
C GLY A 103 3.51 -9.03 -4.70
N PRO A 104 3.54 -10.19 -4.00
CA PRO A 104 2.78 -11.36 -4.44
C PRO A 104 1.39 -10.88 -4.79
N ARG A 105 0.95 -11.13 -6.04
CA ARG A 105 -0.42 -10.82 -6.42
C ARG A 105 -1.24 -11.42 -5.29
N LEU A 106 -1.91 -10.58 -4.50
CA LEU A 106 -3.10 -11.03 -3.83
C LEU A 106 -4.08 -11.27 -4.99
N ALA A 107 -3.86 -12.38 -5.71
CA ALA A 107 -4.91 -13.14 -6.31
C ALA A 107 -5.89 -13.31 -5.16
N ARG A 108 -6.95 -12.53 -5.22
CA ARG A 108 -8.12 -12.77 -4.39
C ARG A 108 -8.57 -14.22 -4.67
N PRO A 109 -9.18 -14.92 -3.70
CA PRO A 109 -9.88 -16.19 -3.93
C PRO A 109 -10.73 -16.18 -5.20
#